data_AF-C7NKU5-F1
#
_entry.id   AF-C7NKU5-F1
#
_cell.length_a   1.000
_cell.length_b   1.000
_cell.length_c   1.000
_cell.angle_alpha   90.00
_cell.angle_beta   90.00
_cell.angle_gamma   90.00
#
_symmetry.space_group_name_H-M   'P 1'
#
loop_
_entity.id
_entity.type
_entity.pdbx_description
1 polymer ?
#
loop_
_entity_poly.entity_id
_entity_poly.type
_entity_poly.pdbx_seq_one_letter_code
_entity_poly.pdbx_strand_id
1 'polypeptide(L)'
;MTEQPIGDETTEAPETTEPQTPEAEADDTQEAPDSAGTEDAAEGQAATGDQNTTGESAKAPKAAHTDVAGLSYEQAREELVGIVATLERGERPLEESMELWERGEALADHCASWLDAAQQRITERVESRQGTAGTAGTVSSAEGGPSAG
;
A
#
# COMPACT_ATOMS: atom_id res chain seq x y z
N MET A 1 10.61 46.10 -57.84
CA MET A 1 9.26 45.58 -58.13
C MET A 1 9.38 44.07 -58.34
N THR A 2 9.51 43.35 -57.23
CA THR A 2 9.35 41.89 -57.17
C THR A 2 8.95 41.60 -55.73
N GLU A 3 7.64 41.43 -55.55
CA GLU A 3 7.01 41.03 -54.31
C GLU A 3 7.36 39.57 -54.02
N GLN A 4 7.67 39.25 -52.76
CA GLN A 4 7.70 37.87 -52.28
C GLN A 4 6.32 37.54 -51.70
N PRO A 5 5.71 36.39 -52.04
CA PRO A 5 4.41 36.02 -51.51
C PRO A 5 4.50 35.61 -50.02
N ILE A 6 3.60 36.18 -49.23
CA ILE A 6 3.22 35.71 -47.91
C ILE A 6 2.69 34.28 -48.00
N GLY A 7 3.45 33.33 -47.45
CA GLY A 7 2.99 31.96 -47.23
C GLY A 7 2.00 31.95 -46.07
N ASP A 8 0.72 31.80 -46.42
CA ASP A 8 -0.37 31.41 -45.53
C ASP A 8 -0.24 29.88 -45.34
N GLU A 9 0.24 29.44 -44.18
CA GLU A 9 0.21 28.02 -43.81
C GLU A 9 -0.50 27.88 -42.46
N THR A 10 -1.81 27.74 -42.60
CA THR A 10 -2.76 27.00 -41.77
C THR A 10 -2.23 26.45 -40.44
N THR A 11 -2.70 27.06 -39.36
CA THR A 11 -2.78 26.45 -38.02
C THR A 11 -3.50 25.09 -38.10
N GLU A 12 -2.75 24.00 -37.97
CA GLU A 12 -3.29 22.65 -37.73
C GLU A 12 -3.31 22.41 -36.21
N ALA A 13 -4.51 22.35 -35.63
CA ALA A 13 -4.70 21.97 -34.23
C ALA A 13 -4.62 20.43 -34.12
N PRO A 14 -3.95 19.86 -33.10
CA PRO A 14 -3.92 18.42 -32.93
C PRO A 14 -5.31 17.90 -32.50
N GLU A 15 -5.80 16.89 -33.23
CA GLU A 15 -6.99 16.13 -32.88
C GLU A 15 -6.85 15.51 -31.49
N THR A 16 -7.71 15.94 -30.57
CA THR A 16 -7.93 15.28 -29.28
C THR A 16 -8.53 13.91 -29.53
N THR A 17 -7.70 12.87 -29.53
CA THR A 17 -8.15 11.49 -29.50
C THR A 17 -8.70 11.20 -28.10
N GLU A 18 -10.03 11.08 -28.00
CA GLU A 18 -10.70 10.62 -26.78
C GLU A 18 -10.29 9.16 -26.45
N PRO A 19 -10.00 8.82 -25.18
CA PRO A 19 -9.82 7.44 -24.77
C PRO A 19 -11.19 6.74 -24.72
N GLN A 20 -11.37 5.71 -25.56
CA GLN A 20 -12.50 4.80 -25.44
C GLN A 20 -12.32 3.92 -24.20
N THR A 21 -13.10 4.18 -23.16
CA THR A 21 -13.31 3.28 -22.01
C THR A 21 -14.05 2.02 -22.49
N PRO A 22 -13.50 0.80 -22.32
CA PRO A 22 -14.30 -0.40 -22.49
C PRO A 22 -15.28 -0.53 -21.32
N GLU A 23 -16.56 -0.56 -21.64
CA GLU A 23 -17.67 -0.83 -20.73
C GLU A 23 -17.52 -2.26 -20.18
N ALA A 24 -17.20 -2.37 -18.89
CA ALA A 24 -17.26 -3.63 -18.17
C ALA A 24 -18.74 -3.95 -17.91
N GLU A 25 -19.26 -4.91 -18.67
CA GLU A 25 -20.58 -5.48 -18.43
C GLU A 25 -20.63 -6.12 -17.04
N ALA A 26 -21.65 -5.71 -16.28
CA ALA A 26 -21.99 -6.26 -15.00
C ALA A 26 -22.62 -7.65 -15.19
N ASP A 27 -22.05 -8.68 -14.55
CA ASP A 27 -22.75 -9.93 -14.27
C ASP A 27 -23.04 -9.98 -12.76
N ASP A 28 -24.31 -9.75 -12.45
CA ASP A 28 -24.98 -9.87 -11.17
C ASP A 28 -25.37 -11.33 -10.97
N THR A 29 -24.90 -12.00 -9.91
CA THR A 29 -25.66 -13.05 -9.20
C THR A 29 -25.09 -13.28 -7.79
N GLN A 30 -25.79 -12.66 -6.84
CA GLN A 30 -26.13 -13.06 -5.47
C GLN A 30 -25.88 -14.54 -5.06
N GLU A 31 -25.29 -14.78 -3.87
CA GLU A 31 -25.95 -15.53 -2.78
C GLU A 31 -25.13 -15.47 -1.47
N ALA A 32 -25.76 -14.97 -0.40
CA ALA A 32 -25.33 -15.18 0.97
C ALA A 32 -26.28 -16.19 1.63
N PRO A 33 -25.77 -17.23 2.31
CA PRO A 33 -26.54 -17.88 3.36
C PRO A 33 -26.07 -17.43 4.74
N ASP A 34 -27.02 -16.77 5.42
CA ASP A 34 -27.11 -16.71 6.88
C ASP A 34 -27.24 -18.15 7.42
N SER A 35 -26.37 -18.53 8.35
CA SER A 35 -26.62 -19.65 9.25
C SER A 35 -25.80 -19.47 10.53
N ALA A 36 -26.49 -18.96 11.54
CA ALA A 36 -26.13 -19.19 12.94
C ALA A 36 -26.18 -20.70 13.25
N GLY A 37 -25.19 -21.18 14.02
CA GLY A 37 -25.15 -22.56 14.51
C GLY A 37 -23.99 -22.81 15.45
N THR A 38 -24.17 -22.47 16.73
CA THR A 38 -23.30 -22.86 17.85
C THR A 38 -23.36 -24.36 18.06
N GLU A 39 -22.22 -25.04 18.03
CA GLU A 39 -22.08 -26.37 18.64
C GLU A 39 -20.80 -26.40 19.50
N ASP A 40 -21.04 -26.35 20.80
CA ASP A 40 -20.13 -26.67 21.89
C ASP A 40 -19.82 -28.18 21.86
N ALA A 41 -18.55 -28.54 21.74
CA ALA A 41 -18.05 -29.88 22.06
C ALA A 41 -16.61 -29.77 22.57
N ALA A 42 -16.48 -29.89 23.89
CA ALA A 42 -15.22 -30.08 24.58
C ALA A 42 -14.70 -31.52 24.46
N GLU A 43 -13.38 -31.64 24.67
CA GLU A 43 -12.57 -32.87 24.93
C GLU A 43 -12.25 -33.72 23.68
N GLY A 44 -11.00 -34.05 23.33
CA GLY A 44 -9.71 -33.88 23.96
C GLY A 44 -8.85 -35.10 23.61
N GLN A 45 -7.78 -34.95 22.82
CA GLN A 45 -6.64 -35.88 22.88
C GLN A 45 -5.41 -35.36 22.15
N ALA A 46 -4.28 -35.56 22.82
CA ALA A 46 -2.94 -35.21 22.40
C ALA A 46 -2.56 -35.83 21.04
N ALA A 47 -2.08 -34.97 20.15
CA ALA A 47 -1.20 -35.36 19.06
C ALA A 47 0.06 -34.48 19.16
N THR A 48 1.09 -35.09 19.74
CA THR A 48 2.50 -35.00 19.34
C THR A 48 2.92 -33.76 18.55
N GLY A 49 3.78 -32.94 19.17
CA GLY A 49 4.55 -31.95 18.46
C GLY A 49 5.34 -32.60 17.32
N ASP A 50 5.01 -32.20 16.10
CA ASP A 50 5.87 -32.31 14.93
C ASP A 50 6.08 -30.87 14.44
N GLN A 51 6.96 -30.16 15.15
CA GLN A 51 7.57 -28.96 14.60
C GLN A 51 8.68 -29.41 13.66
N ASN A 52 8.33 -30.07 12.56
CA ASN A 52 9.27 -30.24 11.46
C ASN A 52 9.28 -28.95 10.62
N THR A 53 9.90 -27.92 11.18
CA THR A 53 10.40 -26.77 10.43
C THR A 53 11.89 -26.97 10.14
N THR A 54 12.25 -28.13 9.61
CA THR A 54 13.57 -28.31 8.99
C THR A 54 13.47 -27.89 7.52
N GLY A 55 13.54 -26.57 7.33
CA GLY A 55 13.81 -25.91 6.07
C GLY A 55 15.01 -24.98 6.23
N GLU A 56 16.14 -25.52 6.71
CA GLU A 56 17.45 -24.89 6.49
C GLU A 56 17.80 -25.08 5.01
N SER A 57 17.39 -24.11 4.19
CA SER A 57 18.00 -23.70 2.92
C SER A 57 17.17 -22.50 2.41
N ALA A 58 17.55 -21.23 2.52
CA ALA A 58 18.88 -20.64 2.50
C ALA A 58 18.97 -19.43 3.43
N LYS A 59 20.10 -19.35 4.13
CA LYS A 59 20.61 -18.15 4.79
C LYS A 59 20.86 -17.04 3.75
N ALA A 60 19.82 -16.21 3.55
CA ALA A 60 19.79 -14.77 3.28
C ALA A 60 20.81 -14.13 2.29
N PRO A 61 20.34 -13.50 1.18
CA PRO A 61 21.03 -12.37 0.54
C PRO A 61 20.86 -11.05 1.31
N LYS A 62 20.21 -11.04 2.49
CA LYS A 62 19.94 -9.83 3.31
C LYS A 62 21.18 -8.98 3.65
N ALA A 63 22.38 -9.53 3.53
CA ALA A 63 23.62 -8.79 3.76
C ALA A 63 24.12 -7.96 2.56
N ALA A 64 23.63 -8.20 1.34
CA ALA A 64 24.14 -7.55 0.12
C ALA A 64 23.62 -6.11 -0.10
N HIS A 65 22.53 -5.72 0.59
CA HIS A 65 21.87 -4.42 0.42
C HIS A 65 21.69 -3.65 1.74
N THR A 66 22.66 -3.77 2.65
CA THR A 66 22.62 -3.07 3.94
C THR A 66 22.74 -1.55 3.83
N ASP A 67 23.22 -1.05 2.69
CA ASP A 67 23.29 0.38 2.38
C ASP A 67 21.90 1.03 2.28
N VAL A 68 20.89 0.26 1.88
CA VAL A 68 19.49 0.73 1.74
C VAL A 68 18.95 1.32 3.04
N ALA A 69 19.34 0.77 4.20
CA ALA A 69 18.88 1.24 5.51
C ALA A 69 19.29 2.70 5.81
N GLY A 70 20.31 3.23 5.12
CA GLY A 70 20.76 4.61 5.25
C GLY A 70 20.01 5.62 4.37
N LEU A 71 19.14 5.16 3.46
CA LEU A 71 18.45 6.02 2.50
C LEU A 71 17.25 6.72 3.12
N SER A 72 16.98 7.95 2.68
CA SER A 72 15.67 8.58 2.90
C SER A 72 14.59 7.89 2.07
N TYR A 73 13.32 8.07 2.44
CA TYR A 73 12.19 7.52 1.70
C TYR A 73 12.19 7.94 0.21
N GLU A 74 12.46 9.22 -0.07
CA GLU A 74 12.46 9.72 -1.45
C GLU A 74 13.59 9.11 -2.28
N GLN A 75 14.79 9.00 -1.71
CA GLN A 75 15.93 8.34 -2.37
C GLN A 75 15.65 6.86 -2.64
N ALA A 76 15.15 6.13 -1.64
CA ALA A 76 14.82 4.72 -1.80
C ALA A 76 13.74 4.50 -2.87
N ARG A 77 12.72 5.36 -2.90
CA ARG A 77 11.66 5.32 -3.93
C ARG A 77 12.22 5.61 -5.32
N GLU A 78 13.08 6.62 -5.45
CA GLU A 78 13.68 6.98 -6.74
C GLU A 78 14.57 5.86 -7.29
N GLU A 79 15.41 5.26 -6.44
CA GLU A 79 16.21 4.09 -6.81
C GLU A 79 15.33 2.90 -7.22
N LEU A 80 14.25 2.62 -6.47
CA LEU A 80 13.31 1.55 -6.80
C LEU A 80 12.67 1.75 -8.17
N VAL A 81 12.22 2.97 -8.49
CA VAL A 81 11.65 3.29 -9.82
C VAL A 81 12.68 3.07 -10.92
N GLY A 82 13.94 3.46 -10.71
CA GLY A 82 15.02 3.24 -11.68
C GLY A 82 15.32 1.76 -11.93
N ILE A 83 15.27 0.94 -10.87
CA ILE A 83 15.42 -0.52 -10.95
C ILE A 83 14.27 -1.14 -11.74
N VAL A 84 13.02 -0.81 -11.40
CA VAL A 84 11.83 -1.31 -12.10
C VAL A 84 11.91 -0.97 -13.59
N ALA A 85 12.19 0.30 -13.92
CA ALA A 85 12.34 0.73 -15.31
C ALA A 85 13.48 0.00 -16.05
N THR A 86 14.50 -0.49 -15.34
CA THR A 86 15.59 -1.28 -15.93
C THR A 86 15.20 -2.73 -16.16
N LEU A 87 14.50 -3.35 -15.20
CA LEU A 87 13.98 -4.70 -15.34
C LEU A 87 12.94 -4.79 -16.47
N GLU A 88 12.07 -3.79 -16.61
CA GLU A 88 11.04 -3.72 -17.65
C GLU A 88 11.61 -3.66 -19.07
N ARG A 89 12.81 -3.10 -19.27
CA ARG A 89 13.47 -3.10 -20.58
C ARG A 89 13.94 -4.50 -21.00
N GLY A 90 14.23 -5.38 -20.03
CA GLY A 90 14.66 -6.76 -20.31
C GLY A 90 16.01 -6.89 -21.03
N GLU A 91 16.86 -5.85 -20.97
CA GLU A 91 18.13 -5.78 -21.71
C GLU A 91 19.32 -6.36 -20.93
N ARG A 92 19.15 -6.67 -19.64
CA ARG A 92 20.23 -7.12 -18.75
C ARG A 92 20.30 -8.66 -18.73
N PRO A 93 21.49 -9.24 -18.51
CA PRO A 93 21.64 -10.67 -18.24
C PRO A 93 20.76 -11.12 -17.06
N LEU A 94 20.44 -12.41 -17.01
CA LEU A 94 19.58 -12.97 -15.97
C LEU A 94 20.15 -12.74 -14.58
N GLU A 95 21.44 -13.04 -14.39
CA GLU A 95 22.12 -12.90 -13.10
C GLU A 95 22.03 -11.46 -12.58
N GLU A 96 22.22 -10.49 -13.48
CA GLU A 96 22.12 -9.08 -13.14
C GLU A 96 20.68 -8.62 -12.87
N SER A 97 19.72 -9.18 -13.60
CA SER A 97 18.29 -8.94 -13.35
C SER A 97 17.86 -9.48 -11.99
N MET A 98 18.45 -10.59 -11.53
CA MET A 98 18.23 -11.13 -10.19
C MET A 98 18.81 -10.22 -9.11
N GLU A 99 20.02 -9.71 -9.29
CA GLU A 99 20.62 -8.73 -8.36
C GLU A 99 19.79 -7.44 -8.26
N LEU A 100 19.31 -6.93 -9.39
CA LEU A 100 18.41 -5.76 -9.45
C LEU A 100 17.08 -6.04 -8.73
N TRP A 101 16.50 -7.23 -8.92
CA TRP A 101 15.28 -7.63 -8.22
C TRP A 101 15.49 -7.70 -6.70
N GLU A 102 16.55 -8.36 -6.22
CA GLU A 102 16.86 -8.47 -4.79
C GLU A 102 17.08 -7.09 -4.13
N ARG A 103 17.74 -6.17 -4.84
CA ARG A 103 17.86 -4.77 -4.38
C ARG A 103 16.52 -4.06 -4.37
N GLY A 104 15.70 -4.28 -5.40
CA GLY A 104 14.32 -3.74 -5.48
C GLY A 104 13.47 -4.16 -4.29
N GLU A 105 13.52 -5.45 -3.90
CA GLU A 105 12.83 -5.96 -2.72
C GLU A 105 13.31 -5.26 -1.44
N ALA A 106 14.63 -5.10 -1.27
CA ALA A 106 15.19 -4.42 -0.11
C ALA A 106 14.74 -2.94 -0.02
N LEU A 107 14.66 -2.24 -1.16
CA LEU A 107 14.17 -0.86 -1.23
C LEU A 107 12.67 -0.78 -0.91
N ALA A 108 11.87 -1.73 -1.41
CA ALA A 108 10.43 -1.80 -1.15
C ALA A 108 10.14 -2.02 0.34
N ASP A 109 10.84 -2.97 0.97
CA ASP A 109 10.76 -3.24 2.41
C ASP A 109 11.11 -1.99 3.24
N HIS A 110 12.16 -1.28 2.86
CA HIS A 110 12.56 -0.03 3.52
C HIS A 110 11.49 1.05 3.39
N CYS A 111 10.93 1.25 2.19
CA CYS A 111 9.84 2.19 1.97
C CYS A 111 8.61 1.87 2.81
N ALA A 112 8.20 0.59 2.86
CA ALA A 112 7.08 0.13 3.67
C ALA A 112 7.30 0.43 5.16
N SER A 113 8.48 0.09 5.69
CA SER A 113 8.82 0.35 7.10
C SER A 113 8.75 1.84 7.46
N TRP A 114 9.15 2.72 6.53
CA TRP A 114 9.09 4.16 6.70
C TRP A 114 7.64 4.67 6.81
N LEU A 115 6.76 4.16 5.96
CA LEU A 115 5.34 4.49 5.93
C LEU A 115 4.63 3.97 7.18
N ASP A 116 4.93 2.75 7.61
CA ASP A 116 4.39 2.16 8.84
C ASP A 116 4.75 3.00 10.07
N ALA A 117 6.02 3.41 10.17
CA ALA A 117 6.47 4.26 11.26
C ALA A 117 5.82 5.66 11.23
N ALA A 118 5.53 6.20 10.04
CA ALA A 118 4.83 7.47 9.88
C ALA A 118 3.35 7.33 10.30
N GLN A 119 2.69 6.25 9.88
CA GLN A 119 1.30 5.95 10.22
C GLN A 119 1.12 5.78 11.73
N GLN A 120 1.99 5.02 12.40
CA GLN A 120 1.96 4.83 13.85
C GLN A 120 2.01 6.18 14.60
N ARG A 121 2.93 7.08 14.19
CA ARG A 121 3.05 8.43 14.77
C ARG A 121 1.78 9.27 14.59
N ILE A 122 1.05 9.10 13.48
CA ILE A 122 -0.22 9.78 13.25
C ILE A 122 -1.30 9.21 14.18
N THR A 123 -1.43 7.88 14.23
CA THR A 123 -2.41 7.19 15.08
C THR A 123 -2.25 7.58 16.55
N GLU A 124 -1.04 7.55 17.10
CA GLU A 124 -0.76 7.94 18.49
C GLU A 124 -1.20 9.39 18.81
N ARG A 125 -0.98 10.31 17.86
CA ARG A 125 -1.38 11.73 18.02
C ARG A 125 -2.89 11.91 17.94
N VAL A 126 -3.55 11.12 17.11
CA VAL A 126 -5.02 11.15 16.97
C VAL A 126 -5.68 10.54 18.21
N GLU A 127 -5.16 9.43 18.73
CA GLU A 127 -5.64 8.79 19.96
C GLU A 127 -5.44 9.67 21.20
N SER A 128 -4.25 10.26 21.37
CA SER A 128 -3.99 11.18 22.49
C SER A 128 -4.94 12.39 22.49
N ARG A 129 -5.25 12.96 21.33
CA ARG A 129 -6.25 14.04 21.21
C ARG A 129 -7.64 13.58 21.65
N GLN A 130 -8.06 12.40 21.20
CA GLN A 130 -9.38 11.85 21.56
C GLN A 130 -9.47 11.51 23.05
N GLY A 131 -8.40 10.98 23.65
CA GLY A 131 -8.31 10.74 25.08
C GLY A 131 -8.50 12.03 25.90
N THR A 132 -7.93 13.15 25.46
CA THR A 132 -8.14 14.45 26.13
C THR A 132 -9.55 15.01 25.94
N ALA A 133 -10.16 14.84 24.76
CA ALA A 133 -11.52 15.31 24.48
C ALA A 133 -12.59 14.52 25.24
N GLY A 134 -12.39 13.20 25.40
CA GLY A 134 -13.29 12.32 26.17
C GLY A 134 -13.38 12.68 27.65
N THR A 135 -12.30 13.19 28.25
CA THR A 135 -12.30 13.59 29.68
C THR A 135 -12.97 14.93 29.97
N ALA A 136 -13.18 15.79 28.96
CA ALA A 136 -13.86 17.07 29.13
C ALA A 136 -15.40 16.99 28.98
N GLY A 137 -15.93 15.85 28.50
CA GLY A 137 -17.36 15.69 28.17
C GLY A 137 -18.27 15.14 29.28
N THR A 138 -17.76 14.74 30.46
CA THR A 138 -18.56 14.07 31.51
C THR A 138 -19.20 15.02 32.54
N VAL A 139 -19.25 16.33 32.28
CA VAL A 139 -19.98 17.30 33.11
C VAL A 139 -21.02 18.02 32.27
N SER A 140 -22.17 17.38 32.02
CA SER A 140 -23.46 18.03 31.76
C SER A 140 -24.53 16.99 31.43
N SER A 141 -25.13 16.37 32.45
CA SER A 141 -26.52 15.87 32.41
C SER A 141 -26.90 15.30 33.78
N ALA A 142 -26.83 16.16 34.80
CA ALA A 142 -27.46 15.89 36.08
C ALA A 142 -28.14 17.18 36.56
N GLU A 143 -29.20 17.58 35.88
CA GLU A 143 -30.23 18.43 36.48
C GLU A 143 -31.51 17.58 36.55
N GLY A 144 -31.74 17.01 37.73
CA GLY A 144 -32.95 16.28 38.06
C GLY A 144 -34.17 17.21 38.14
N GLY A 145 -35.35 16.66 37.82
CA GLY A 145 -36.65 17.24 38.15
C GLY A 145 -36.93 17.23 39.67
N PRO A 146 -38.20 17.24 40.15
CA PRO A 146 -39.50 17.38 39.47
C PRO A 146 -40.28 18.62 39.95
N SER A 147 -41.13 19.23 39.11
CA SER A 147 -42.08 20.26 39.57
C SER A 147 -43.45 19.64 39.83
N ALA A 148 -43.73 19.39 41.11
CA ALA A 148 -45.09 19.20 41.63
C ALA A 148 -45.69 20.57 42.00
N GLY A 149 -46.98 20.76 41.72
CA GLY A 149 -47.73 21.95 42.14
C GLY A 149 -48.93 22.24 41.24
#